data_AF-A0A4S8IPH8-F1
#
_entry.id   AF-A0A4S8IPH8-F1
#
_cell.length_a   1.000
_cell.length_b   1.000
_cell.length_c   1.000
_cell.angle_alpha   90.00
_cell.angle_beta   90.00
_cell.angle_gamma   90.00
#
_symmetry.space_group_name_H-M   'P 1'
#
loop_
_entity.id
_entity.type
_entity.pdbx_description
1 polymer ?
#
loop_
_entity_poly.entity_id
_entity_poly.type
_entity_poly.pdbx_seq_one_letter_code
_entity_poly.pdbx_strand_id
1 'polypeptide(L)'
;MSPEQLRMRTVIALILLLTFGTTLMCVSGLRATVTSSVSSSSSKSTNRIGNQCSMDDIVLHQDATPPLPSGIPTYTVNVLNLCPLKDGCAMGQIHLSCGKFSSARQINPRIFRRLSINDCLLNDGRPLRPGETISFQYANSFSYPMAVSSATCVPSA
;
A
#
# COMPACT_ATOMS: atom_id res chain seq x y z
N MET A 1 19.25 -14.74 -50.88
CA MET A 1 18.91 -14.78 -49.44
C MET A 1 19.94 -13.92 -48.71
N SER A 2 19.55 -12.78 -48.13
CA SER A 2 20.51 -11.84 -47.53
C SER A 2 21.03 -12.34 -46.16
N PRO A 3 22.28 -12.00 -45.77
CA PRO A 3 22.87 -12.41 -44.49
C PRO A 3 22.06 -11.90 -43.27
N GLU A 4 21.37 -10.78 -43.42
CA GLU A 4 20.44 -10.19 -42.43
C GLU A 4 19.24 -11.11 -42.14
N GLN A 5 18.67 -11.74 -43.16
CA GLN A 5 17.52 -12.65 -43.01
C GLN A 5 17.91 -13.97 -42.34
N LEU A 6 19.14 -14.45 -42.59
CA LEU A 6 19.66 -15.64 -41.94
C LEU A 6 19.89 -15.39 -40.44
N ARG A 7 20.44 -14.22 -40.10
CA ARG A 7 20.64 -13.79 -38.71
C ARG A 7 19.33 -13.67 -37.95
N MET A 8 18.28 -13.10 -38.56
CA MET A 8 16.97 -12.95 -37.91
C MET A 8 16.28 -14.31 -37.68
N ARG A 9 16.40 -15.24 -38.63
CA ARG A 9 15.89 -16.61 -38.49
C ARG A 9 16.59 -17.39 -37.37
N THR A 10 17.91 -17.25 -37.24
CA THR A 10 18.67 -17.89 -36.17
C THR A 10 18.30 -17.35 -34.80
N VAL A 11 18.09 -16.03 -34.67
CA VAL A 11 17.66 -15.41 -33.40
C VAL A 11 16.25 -15.85 -33.00
N ILE A 12 15.30 -15.90 -33.94
CA ILE A 12 13.92 -16.36 -33.65
C ILE A 12 13.92 -17.85 -33.27
N ALA A 13 14.71 -18.69 -33.94
CA ALA A 13 14.84 -20.11 -33.58
C ALA A 13 15.45 -20.31 -32.18
N LEU A 14 16.46 -19.52 -31.80
CA LEU A 14 17.04 -19.54 -30.45
C LEU A 14 16.03 -19.11 -29.37
N ILE A 15 15.24 -18.07 -29.60
CA ILE A 15 14.21 -17.60 -28.65
C ILE A 15 13.10 -18.65 -28.48
N LEU A 16 12.68 -19.31 -29.56
CA LEU A 16 11.68 -20.37 -29.49
C LEU A 16 12.20 -21.63 -28.78
N LEU A 17 13.47 -22.01 -28.99
CA LEU A 17 14.08 -23.15 -28.28
C LEU A 17 14.26 -22.88 -26.78
N LEU A 18 14.60 -21.65 -26.38
CA LEU A 18 14.74 -21.27 -24.98
C LEU A 18 13.40 -21.23 -24.23
N THR A 19 12.33 -20.76 -24.87
CA THR A 19 10.99 -20.64 -24.24
C THR A 19 10.24 -21.98 -24.13
N PHE A 20 10.40 -22.87 -25.11
CA PHE A 20 9.88 -24.25 -25.02
C PHE A 20 10.66 -25.13 -24.02
N GLY A 21 11.98 -24.92 -23.87
CA GLY A 21 12.80 -25.66 -22.90
C GLY A 21 12.48 -25.32 -21.44
N THR A 22 12.17 -24.05 -21.13
CA THR A 22 11.88 -23.62 -19.75
C THR A 22 10.48 -24.00 -19.27
N THR A 23 9.52 -24.18 -20.19
CA THR A 23 8.14 -24.55 -19.82
C THR A 23 7.97 -26.05 -19.61
N LEU A 24 8.78 -26.88 -20.27
CA LEU A 24 8.68 -28.35 -20.19
C LEU A 24 9.27 -28.95 -18.90
N MET A 25 10.14 -28.22 -18.18
CA MET A 25 10.79 -28.72 -16.96
C MET A 25 9.98 -28.52 -15.67
N CYS A 26 8.83 -27.84 -15.71
CA CYS A 26 8.04 -27.54 -14.50
C CYS A 26 6.87 -28.51 -14.22
N VAL A 27 6.61 -29.51 -15.07
CA VAL A 27 5.40 -30.36 -14.95
C VAL A 27 5.68 -31.76 -14.40
N SER A 28 6.88 -32.05 -13.89
CA SER A 28 7.22 -33.38 -13.38
C SER A 28 7.96 -33.33 -12.04
N GLY A 29 7.19 -33.22 -10.97
CA GLY A 29 7.64 -33.66 -9.65
C GLY A 29 7.20 -32.79 -8.48
N LEU A 30 6.01 -33.06 -7.93
CA LEU A 30 5.85 -33.40 -6.50
C LEU A 30 4.41 -33.85 -6.23
N ARG A 31 4.22 -35.14 -5.94
CA ARG A 31 2.99 -35.67 -5.35
C ARG A 31 3.21 -35.67 -3.84
N ALA A 32 2.86 -34.57 -3.17
CA ALA A 32 2.85 -34.49 -1.71
C ALA A 32 1.39 -34.46 -1.24
N THR A 33 0.97 -35.51 -0.54
CA THR A 33 -0.25 -35.53 0.26
C THR A 33 -0.08 -34.57 1.43
N VAL A 34 -0.57 -33.34 1.28
CA VAL A 34 -0.61 -32.36 2.37
C VAL A 34 -1.77 -32.70 3.29
N THR A 35 -1.43 -33.20 4.46
CA THR A 35 -2.30 -33.27 5.62
C THR A 35 -2.64 -31.83 6.03
N SER A 36 -3.93 -31.50 6.10
CA SER A 36 -4.44 -30.21 6.51
C SER A 36 -3.96 -29.86 7.93
N SER A 37 -2.93 -29.03 8.04
CA SER A 37 -2.65 -28.27 9.26
C SER A 37 -2.91 -26.81 8.94
N VAL A 38 -4.15 -26.40 9.19
CA VAL A 38 -4.59 -25.00 9.20
C VAL A 38 -3.75 -24.28 10.25
N SER A 39 -2.63 -23.71 9.81
CA SER A 39 -1.84 -22.77 10.60
C SER A 39 -2.48 -21.40 10.40
N SER A 40 -3.33 -21.04 11.35
CA SER A 40 -4.00 -19.75 11.46
C SER A 40 -2.97 -18.63 11.62
N SER A 41 -2.57 -17.99 10.53
CA SER A 41 -2.02 -16.63 10.55
C SER A 41 -3.09 -15.68 10.00
N SER A 42 -4.03 -15.38 10.89
CA SER A 42 -5.02 -14.31 10.91
C SER A 42 -5.09 -13.35 9.71
N SER A 43 -5.59 -13.84 8.57
CA SER A 43 -6.52 -13.04 7.79
C SER A 43 -7.83 -12.97 8.59
N LYS A 44 -7.94 -12.00 9.51
CA LYS A 44 -9.23 -11.64 10.12
C LYS A 44 -10.10 -10.95 9.07
N SER A 45 -10.53 -11.70 8.05
CA SER A 45 -11.84 -11.46 7.46
C SER A 45 -12.88 -12.10 8.39
N THR A 46 -13.00 -11.56 9.60
CA THR A 46 -14.17 -11.80 10.41
C THR A 46 -15.28 -10.97 9.81
N ASN A 47 -16.40 -11.60 9.50
CA ASN A 47 -17.70 -10.95 9.43
C ASN A 47 -17.78 -10.02 10.67
N ARG A 48 -17.53 -8.72 10.47
CA ARG A 48 -17.38 -7.74 11.56
C ARG A 48 -18.77 -7.44 12.08
N ILE A 49 -19.30 -8.37 12.87
CA ILE A 49 -20.43 -8.11 13.78
C ILE A 49 -19.81 -7.41 15.00
N GLY A 50 -19.40 -6.16 14.78
CA GLY A 50 -18.87 -5.28 15.81
C GLY A 50 -19.44 -3.91 15.55
N ASN A 51 -20.41 -3.49 16.37
CA ASN A 51 -21.13 -2.22 16.23
C ASN A 51 -20.29 -1.01 16.66
N GLN A 52 -18.96 -1.07 16.48
CA GLN A 52 -18.04 -0.09 17.03
C GLN A 52 -16.84 0.09 16.11
N CYS A 53 -16.50 1.35 15.89
CA CYS A 53 -15.31 1.82 15.20
C CYS A 53 -14.03 1.19 15.79
N SER A 54 -13.12 0.80 14.90
CA SER A 54 -11.81 0.24 15.25
C SER A 54 -10.71 1.01 14.54
N MET A 55 -9.51 1.09 15.14
CA MET A 55 -8.33 1.62 14.45
C MET A 55 -8.02 0.82 13.18
N ASP A 56 -8.37 -0.46 13.16
CA ASP A 56 -8.22 -1.35 11.99
C ASP A 56 -9.13 -0.95 10.81
N ASP A 57 -10.04 -0.01 10.99
CA ASP A 57 -10.82 0.60 9.90
C ASP A 57 -10.04 1.69 9.16
N ILE A 58 -8.97 2.21 9.75
CA ILE A 58 -8.10 3.18 9.09
C ILE A 58 -7.01 2.42 8.34
N VAL A 59 -7.11 2.45 7.02
CA VAL A 59 -6.14 1.79 6.14
C VAL A 59 -5.24 2.84 5.50
N LEU A 60 -3.93 2.61 5.57
CA LEU A 60 -2.91 3.42 4.93
C LEU A 60 -2.27 2.63 3.80
N HIS A 61 -2.31 3.21 2.60
CA HIS A 61 -1.59 2.73 1.42
C HIS A 61 -0.56 3.76 0.98
N GLN A 62 0.56 3.27 0.45
CA GLN A 62 1.61 4.12 -0.07
C GLN A 62 2.14 3.55 -1.38
N ASP A 63 2.20 4.40 -2.39
CA ASP A 63 2.61 4.03 -3.74
C ASP A 63 3.69 4.97 -4.25
N ALA A 64 4.70 4.42 -4.95
CA ALA A 64 5.66 5.24 -5.68
C ALA A 64 4.97 5.90 -6.89
N THR A 65 5.23 7.18 -7.09
CA THR A 65 4.70 7.97 -8.20
C THR A 65 5.84 8.63 -8.99
N PRO A 66 5.57 9.19 -10.19
CA PRO A 66 6.62 9.83 -10.97
C PRO A 66 7.43 10.83 -10.12
N PRO A 67 8.77 10.82 -10.25
CA PRO A 67 9.64 11.69 -9.47
C PRO A 67 9.40 13.16 -9.82
N LEU A 68 9.85 14.05 -8.94
CA LEU A 68 9.89 15.48 -9.26
C LEU A 68 10.79 15.73 -10.49
N PRO A 69 10.64 16.87 -11.21
CA PRO A 69 11.55 17.24 -12.29
C PRO A 69 13.04 17.30 -11.88
N SER A 70 13.31 17.49 -10.58
CA SER A 70 14.65 17.42 -10.00
C SER A 70 15.21 16.00 -9.84
N GLY A 71 14.42 14.96 -10.12
CA GLY A 71 14.78 13.55 -9.96
C GLY A 71 14.54 12.97 -8.57
N ILE A 72 14.05 13.75 -7.61
CA ILE A 72 13.74 13.26 -6.26
C ILE A 72 12.52 12.31 -6.34
N PRO A 73 12.59 11.08 -5.79
CA PRO A 73 11.46 10.17 -5.77
C PRO A 73 10.24 10.76 -5.06
N THR A 74 9.05 10.43 -5.59
CA THR A 74 7.77 10.88 -5.04
C THR A 74 6.96 9.66 -4.59
N TYR A 75 6.22 9.82 -3.50
CA TYR A 75 5.33 8.81 -2.97
C TYR A 75 3.97 9.43 -2.66
N THR A 76 2.90 8.77 -3.09
CA THR A 76 1.52 9.11 -2.70
C THR A 76 1.14 8.27 -1.49
N VAL A 77 0.60 8.91 -0.46
CA VAL A 77 0.00 8.26 0.70
C VAL A 77 -1.50 8.47 0.63
N ASN A 78 -2.25 7.37 0.73
CA ASN A 78 -3.70 7.37 0.81
C ASN A 78 -4.10 6.79 2.17
N VAL A 79 -4.86 7.56 2.95
CA VAL A 79 -5.43 7.11 4.22
C VAL A 79 -6.94 7.11 4.10
N LEU A 80 -7.55 5.95 4.34
CA LEU A 80 -8.96 5.68 4.09
C LEU A 80 -9.64 5.23 5.38
N ASN A 81 -10.83 5.76 5.66
CA ASN A 81 -11.70 5.22 6.70
C ASN A 81 -12.67 4.20 6.08
N LEU A 82 -12.42 2.91 6.30
CA LEU A 82 -13.25 1.80 5.82
C LEU A 82 -14.37 1.41 6.78
N CYS A 83 -14.58 2.18 7.83
CA CYS A 83 -15.58 1.85 8.83
C CYS A 83 -16.98 1.74 8.20
N PRO A 84 -17.81 0.74 8.58
CA PRO A 84 -19.10 0.50 7.92
C PRO A 84 -20.06 1.67 8.07
N LEU A 85 -20.72 2.06 6.97
CA LEU A 85 -21.69 3.16 6.95
C LEU A 85 -22.84 3.01 7.96
N LYS A 86 -23.21 1.77 8.32
CA LYS A 86 -24.34 1.49 9.22
C LYS A 86 -24.08 1.97 10.66
N ASP A 87 -22.81 2.12 11.04
CA ASP A 87 -22.42 2.40 12.42
C ASP A 87 -22.15 3.89 12.70
N GLY A 88 -22.24 4.76 11.68
CA GLY A 88 -22.00 6.19 11.87
C GLY A 88 -20.67 6.46 12.56
N CYS A 89 -19.57 5.94 12.02
CA CYS A 89 -18.26 6.00 12.64
C CYS A 89 -17.33 6.98 11.92
N ALA A 90 -17.15 8.15 12.51
CA ALA A 90 -16.12 9.09 12.10
C ALA A 90 -14.86 8.86 12.94
N MET A 91 -13.69 8.91 12.32
CA MET A 91 -12.41 8.66 12.98
C MET A 91 -11.57 9.93 12.99
N GLY A 92 -11.39 10.53 14.16
CA GLY A 92 -10.61 11.75 14.38
C GLY A 92 -9.31 11.49 15.12
N GLN A 93 -8.51 12.54 15.33
CA GLN A 93 -7.21 12.46 15.99
C GLN A 93 -6.38 11.27 15.47
N ILE A 94 -6.27 11.17 14.14
CA ILE A 94 -5.54 10.09 13.49
C ILE A 94 -4.06 10.48 13.50
N HIS A 95 -3.28 9.77 14.30
CA HIS A 95 -1.83 9.87 14.36
C HIS A 95 -1.19 8.73 13.57
N LEU A 96 -0.12 9.07 12.87
CA LEU A 96 0.71 8.14 12.11
C LEU A 96 2.11 8.10 12.72
N SER A 97 2.61 6.90 12.95
CA SER A 97 4.05 6.67 13.09
C SER A 97 4.75 7.00 11.78
N CYS A 98 5.68 7.96 11.82
CA CYS A 98 6.30 8.53 10.62
C CYS A 98 7.83 8.67 10.73
N GLY A 99 8.44 8.10 11.77
CA GLY A 99 9.88 8.19 12.03
C GLY A 99 10.41 9.62 12.00
N LYS A 100 11.51 9.85 11.27
CA LYS A 100 12.10 11.18 11.07
C LYS A 100 11.57 11.86 9.80
N PHE A 101 10.27 11.73 9.51
CA PHE A 101 9.65 12.21 8.27
C PHE A 101 10.14 13.58 7.82
N SER A 102 10.56 13.67 6.56
CA SER A 102 10.95 14.91 5.88
C SER A 102 10.57 14.82 4.41
N SER A 103 10.27 15.96 3.79
CA SER A 103 9.87 16.03 2.38
C SER A 103 10.48 17.26 1.71
N ALA A 104 11.03 17.07 0.51
CA ALA A 104 11.48 18.14 -0.37
C ALA A 104 10.30 18.90 -1.02
N ARG A 105 9.11 18.27 -1.05
CA ARG A 105 7.86 18.90 -1.50
C ARG A 105 7.07 19.39 -0.30
N GLN A 106 6.57 20.62 -0.36
CA GLN A 106 5.69 21.17 0.67
C GLN A 106 4.34 20.43 0.68
N ILE A 107 3.91 20.03 1.86
CA ILE A 107 2.61 19.40 2.11
C ILE A 107 1.77 20.39 2.91
N ASN A 108 0.48 20.49 2.60
CA ASN A 108 -0.43 21.35 3.36
C ASN A 108 -0.51 20.84 4.82
N PRO A 109 -0.12 21.64 5.83
CA PRO A 109 -0.08 21.21 7.23
C PRO A 109 -1.47 20.96 7.84
N ARG A 110 -2.56 21.33 7.16
CA ARG A 110 -3.92 20.94 7.53
C ARG A 110 -4.28 19.53 7.08
N ILE A 111 -3.57 18.98 6.10
CA ILE A 111 -3.78 17.61 5.60
C ILE A 111 -2.85 16.64 6.32
N PHE A 112 -1.58 17.01 6.47
CA PHE A 112 -0.58 16.18 7.14
C PHE A 112 0.53 17.06 7.71
N ARG A 113 0.87 16.87 8.98
CA ARG A 113 2.01 17.55 9.61
C ARG A 113 2.68 16.67 10.66
N ARG A 114 4.00 16.82 10.79
CA ARG A 114 4.76 16.20 11.88
C ARG A 114 4.64 17.04 13.15
N LEU A 115 4.20 16.44 14.25
CA LEU A 115 4.12 17.09 15.56
C LEU A 115 5.41 16.87 16.35
N SER A 116 5.95 15.65 16.32
CA SER A 116 7.21 15.30 16.95
C SER A 116 7.91 14.17 16.18
N ILE A 117 9.07 13.70 16.65
CA ILE A 117 9.73 12.54 16.03
C ILE A 117 8.79 11.34 16.17
N ASN A 118 8.54 10.67 15.04
CA ASN A 118 7.66 9.52 14.93
C ASN A 118 6.18 9.79 15.24
N ASP A 119 5.75 11.05 15.29
CA ASP A 119 4.36 11.42 15.49
C ASP A 119 3.93 12.46 14.45
N CYS A 120 3.02 12.04 13.57
CA CYS A 120 2.45 12.87 12.53
C CYS A 120 0.92 12.89 12.63
N LEU A 121 0.32 14.06 12.51
CA LEU A 121 -1.12 14.28 12.58
C LEU A 121 -1.72 14.39 11.18
N LEU A 122 -2.80 13.65 10.95
CA LEU A 122 -3.60 13.69 9.73
C LEU A 122 -4.80 14.63 9.89
N ASN A 123 -5.18 15.30 8.79
CA ASN A 123 -6.41 16.08 8.65
C ASN A 123 -6.65 17.10 9.77
N ASP A 124 -5.58 17.68 10.33
CA ASP A 124 -5.67 18.62 11.46
C ASP A 124 -6.41 18.04 12.68
N GLY A 125 -6.39 16.71 12.82
CA GLY A 125 -7.12 15.96 13.85
C GLY A 125 -8.63 15.86 13.63
N ARG A 126 -9.16 16.41 12.53
CA ARG A 126 -10.58 16.38 12.20
C ARG A 126 -11.02 14.98 11.79
N PRO A 127 -12.27 14.58 12.10
CA PRO A 127 -12.75 13.25 11.77
C PRO A 127 -12.83 13.00 10.27
N LEU A 128 -12.42 11.80 9.84
CA LEU A 128 -12.74 11.23 8.54
C LEU A 128 -14.02 10.42 8.65
N ARG A 129 -15.02 10.73 7.81
CA ARG A 129 -16.28 9.98 7.75
C ARG A 129 -16.10 8.61 7.10
N PRO A 130 -17.06 7.68 7.27
CA PRO A 130 -17.08 6.42 6.54
C PRO A 130 -16.89 6.62 5.03
N GLY A 131 -15.90 5.95 4.45
CA GLY A 131 -15.56 6.03 3.03
C GLY A 131 -14.72 7.23 2.62
N GLU A 132 -14.44 8.20 3.51
CA GLU A 132 -13.59 9.34 3.18
C GLU A 132 -12.11 8.95 3.07
N THR A 133 -11.43 9.57 2.12
CA THR A 133 -10.00 9.39 1.86
C THR A 133 -9.26 10.72 1.99
N ILE A 134 -8.11 10.69 2.66
CA ILE A 134 -7.11 11.74 2.57
C ILE A 134 -5.95 11.24 1.71
N SER A 135 -5.59 12.02 0.70
CA SER A 135 -4.45 11.75 -0.15
C SER A 135 -3.46 12.91 -0.09
N PHE A 136 -2.18 12.60 0.09
CA PHE A 136 -1.11 13.58 -0.03
C PHE A 136 0.14 12.94 -0.64
N GLN A 137 0.99 13.77 -1.22
CA GLN A 137 2.25 13.35 -1.83
C GLN A 137 3.43 13.97 -1.11
N TYR A 138 4.47 13.18 -0.89
CA TYR A 138 5.74 13.63 -0.38
C TYR A 138 6.88 13.23 -1.31
N ALA A 139 8.00 13.95 -1.23
CA ALA A 139 9.17 13.66 -2.04
C ALA A 139 10.40 13.53 -1.14
N ASN A 140 11.07 12.39 -1.21
CA ASN A 140 12.28 12.11 -0.43
C ASN A 140 13.10 11.02 -1.10
N SER A 141 14.38 10.89 -0.74
CA SER A 141 15.28 9.87 -1.30
C SER A 141 14.85 8.42 -1.02
N PHE A 142 13.94 8.21 -0.06
CA PHE A 142 13.39 6.90 0.31
C PHE A 142 11.96 7.06 0.84
N SER A 143 11.20 5.96 0.78
CA SER A 143 9.88 5.86 1.39
C SER A 143 9.98 5.73 2.91
N TYR A 144 9.07 6.41 3.62
CA TYR A 144 8.90 6.22 5.06
C TYR A 144 7.90 5.09 5.33
N PRO A 145 8.23 4.14 6.23
CA PRO A 145 7.31 3.08 6.65
C PRO A 145 6.25 3.68 7.60
N MET A 146 5.22 4.31 7.04
CA MET A 146 4.15 4.92 7.80
C MET A 146 3.13 3.88 8.25
N ALA A 147 2.68 3.97 9.50
CA ALA A 147 1.58 3.16 10.02
C ALA A 147 0.71 3.97 10.98
N VAL A 148 -0.58 3.62 11.07
CA VAL A 148 -1.49 4.24 12.04
C VAL A 148 -1.04 3.88 13.46
N SER A 149 -0.74 4.89 14.27
CA SER A 149 -0.32 4.71 15.67
C SER A 149 -1.48 4.88 16.65
N SER A 150 -2.41 5.77 16.36
CA SER A 150 -3.65 5.93 17.13
C SER A 150 -4.74 6.63 16.31
N ALA A 151 -6.00 6.35 16.64
CA ALA A 151 -7.16 7.06 16.13
C ALA A 151 -8.26 7.07 17.19
N THR A 152 -9.11 8.09 17.17
CA THR A 152 -10.22 8.24 18.11
C THR A 152 -11.54 8.15 17.38
N CYS A 153 -12.40 7.27 17.87
CA CYS A 153 -13.79 7.21 17.49
C CYS A 153 -14.53 8.49 17.86
N VAL A 154 -15.20 9.10 16.89
CA VAL A 154 -16.07 10.25 17.10
C VAL A 154 -17.49 9.82 16.77
N PRO A 155 -18.44 9.93 17.72
CA PRO A 155 -19.85 9.70 17.43
C PRO A 155 -20.28 10.59 16.27
N SER A 156 -20.88 10.01 15.23
CA SER A 156 -21.51 10.81 14.18
C SER A 156 -22.75 11.45 14.79
N ALA A 157 -22.70 12.76 15.03
CA ALA A 157 -23.86 13.55 15.40
C ALA A 157 -24.90 13.57 14.27
#